data_AF-A0A0G0Z7F9-F1
#
_entry.id   AF-A0A0G0Z7F9-F1
#
_cell.length_a   1.000
_cell.length_b   1.000
_cell.length_c   1.000
_cell.angle_alpha   90.00
_cell.angle_beta   90.00
_cell.angle_gamma   90.00
#
_symmetry.space_group_name_H-M   'P 1'
#
loop_
_entity.id
_entity.type
_entity.pdbx_description
1 polymer ?
#
loop_
_entity_poly.entity_id
_entity_poly.type
_entity_poly.pdbx_seq_one_letter_code
_entity_poly.pdbx_strand_id
1 'polypeptide(L)' 'MEFYNVKKRQKVDVSDNHLKKTIYEGKGGQKRFAVRSVDDDGTKLTKFISKDTYDSLQVPTE' A
#
# COMPACT_ATOMS: atom_id res chain seq x y z
N MET A 1 6.90 1.96 6.58
CA MET A 1 5.48 1.52 6.71
C MET A 1 5.44 -0.01 6.67
N GLU A 2 4.78 -0.65 7.64
CA GLU A 2 4.84 -2.10 7.79
C GLU A 2 3.85 -2.85 6.86
N PHE A 3 4.36 -3.82 6.11
CA PHE A 3 3.59 -4.75 5.27
C PHE A 3 3.83 -6.19 5.71
N TYR A 4 2.83 -7.05 5.56
CA TYR A 4 3.01 -8.48 5.77
C TYR A 4 3.31 -9.17 4.43
N ASN A 5 4.56 -9.61 4.25
CA ASN A 5 4.93 -10.41 3.09
C ASN A 5 4.58 -11.87 3.37
N VAL A 6 3.56 -12.38 2.67
CA VAL A 6 3.10 -13.77 2.82
C VAL A 6 4.11 -14.82 2.33
N LYS A 7 5.01 -14.48 1.39
CA LYS A 7 6.06 -15.40 0.94
C LYS A 7 7.13 -15.57 2.00
N LYS A 8 7.58 -14.46 2.60
CA LYS A 8 8.52 -14.46 3.74
C LYS A 8 7.85 -14.87 5.06
N ARG A 9 6.51 -14.81 5.12
CA ARG A 9 5.70 -14.97 6.34
C ARG A 9 6.15 -14.03 7.46
N GLN A 10 6.58 -12.83 7.07
CA GLN A 10 7.18 -11.85 7.96
C GLN A 10 6.70 -10.45 7.62
N LYS A 11 6.79 -9.58 8.63
CA LYS A 11 6.56 -8.15 8.47
C LYS A 11 7.82 -7.53 7.88
N VAL A 12 7.66 -6.77 6.82
CA VAL A 12 8.73 -5.98 6.19
C VAL A 12 8.36 -4.51 6.34
N ASP A 13 9.33 -3.69 6.73
CA ASP A 13 9.16 -2.25 6.72
C ASP A 13 9.64 -1.70 5.39
N VAL A 14 8.74 -1.02 4.69
CA VAL A 14 9.04 -0.38 3.41
C VAL A 14 9.13 1.12 3.65
N SER A 15 10.23 1.73 3.20
CA SER A 15 10.39 3.19 3.25
C SER A 15 9.38 3.91 2.36
N ASP A 16 8.96 5.10 2.78
CA ASP A 16 7.94 5.88 2.07
C ASP A 16 8.31 6.23 0.62
N ASN A 17 9.61 6.31 0.30
CA ASN A 17 10.10 6.54 -1.08
C ASN A 17 9.72 5.45 -2.08
N HIS A 18 9.45 4.23 -1.61
CA HIS A 18 9.05 3.09 -2.46
C HIS A 18 7.53 2.86 -2.44
N LEU A 19 6.79 3.65 -1.66
CA LEU A 19 5.35 3.55 -1.56
C LEU A 19 4.67 4.28 -2.71
N LYS A 20 3.68 3.63 -3.30
CA LYS A 20 2.78 4.24 -4.29
C LYS A 20 1.35 4.19 -3.80
N LYS A 21 0.67 5.31 -3.91
CA LYS A 21 -0.75 5.43 -3.58
C LYS A 21 -1.62 4.91 -4.71
N THR A 22 -2.68 4.19 -4.38
CA THR A 22 -3.71 3.77 -5.34
C THR A 22 -5.10 3.82 -4.71
N ILE A 23 -6.12 4.06 -5.54
CA ILE A 23 -7.52 4.09 -5.13
C ILE A 23 -8.26 3.03 -5.96
N TYR A 24 -8.90 2.10 -5.28
CA TYR A 24 -9.75 1.11 -5.92
C TYR A 24 -11.21 1.51 -5.77
N GLU A 25 -11.91 1.68 -6.89
CA GLU A 25 -13.35 1.90 -6.89
C GLU A 25 -14.08 0.55 -7.05
N GLY A 26 -14.83 0.15 -6.02
CA GLY A 26 -15.65 -1.04 -6.05
C GLY A 26 -16.99 -0.82 -6.76
N LYS A 27 -17.62 -1.92 -7.20
CA LYS A 27 -18.99 -1.88 -7.74
C LYS A 27 -19.95 -1.36 -6.67
N GLY A 28 -20.56 -0.21 -6.91
CA GLY A 28 -21.41 0.52 -5.95
C GLY A 28 -20.83 1.83 -5.41
N GLY A 29 -19.67 2.28 -5.91
CA GLY A 29 -19.10 3.59 -5.57
C GLY A 29 -18.25 3.60 -4.28
N GLN A 30 -18.02 2.43 -3.68
CA GLN A 30 -17.13 2.31 -2.52
C GLN A 30 -15.68 2.54 -2.95
N LYS A 31 -15.06 3.61 -2.47
CA LYS A 31 -13.62 3.88 -2.67
C LYS A 31 -12.82 3.18 -1.58
N ARG A 32 -11.83 2.39 -1.97
CA ARG A 32 -10.86 1.74 -1.07
C ARG A 32 -9.49 2.33 -1.33
N PHE A 33 -8.94 2.98 -0.30
CA PHE A 33 -7.63 3.58 -0.36
C PHE A 33 -6.57 2.54 -0.02
N ALA A 34 -5.53 2.45 -0.84
CA ALA A 34 -4.46 1.50 -0.65
C ALA A 34 -3.10 2.08 -0.99
N VAL A 35 -2.08 1.47 -0.43
CA VAL A 35 -0.67 1.76 -0.71
C VAL A 35 -0.03 0.48 -1.22
N ARG A 36 0.76 0.60 -2.29
CA ARG A 36 1.48 -0.50 -2.92
C ARG A 36 2.98 -0.30 -2.77
N SER A 37 3.68 -1.41 -2.69
CA SER A 37 5.13 -1.47 -2.70
C SER A 37 5.60 -2.75 -3.39
N VAL A 38 6.88 -2.80 -3.72
CA VAL A 38 7.58 -4.01 -4.15
C VAL A 38 8.67 -4.31 -3.14
N ASP A 39 8.60 -5.49 -2.53
CA ASP A 39 9.64 -6.00 -1.63
C ASP A 39 10.89 -6.43 -2.42
N ASP A 40 12.01 -6.62 -1.73
CA ASP A 40 13.30 -7.00 -2.36
C ASP A 40 13.22 -8.29 -3.20
N ASP A 41 12.33 -9.21 -2.84
CA ASP A 41 12.12 -10.46 -3.61
C ASP A 41 11.21 -10.27 -4.84
N GLY A 42 10.89 -9.04 -5.21
CA GLY A 42 9.92 -8.71 -6.26
C GLY A 42 8.46 -8.95 -5.87
N THR A 43 8.18 -9.20 -4.58
CA THR A 43 6.81 -9.43 -4.12
C THR A 43 6.04 -8.12 -4.07
N LYS A 44 4.94 -8.03 -4.81
CA LYS A 44 4.05 -6.87 -4.77
C LYS A 44 3.25 -6.90 -3.48
N LEU A 45 3.44 -5.89 -2.65
CA LEU A 45 2.75 -5.69 -1.40
C LEU A 45 1.66 -4.65 -1.59
N THR A 46 0.49 -4.91 -1.03
CA THR A 46 -0.64 -3.98 -1.03
C THR A 46 -1.20 -3.91 0.38
N LYS A 47 -1.38 -2.71 0.91
CA LYS A 47 -1.99 -2.46 2.21
C LYS A 47 -3.13 -1.48 2.05
N PHE A 48 -4.31 -1.88 2.50
CA PHE A 48 -5.47 -0.99 2.58
C PHE A 48 -5.36 -0.14 3.83
N ILE A 49 -5.61 1.16 3.68
CA ILE A 49 -5.54 2.14 4.76
C ILE A 49 -6.80 2.99 4.76
N SER A 50 -7.03 3.70 5.87
CA SER A 50 -8.10 4.69 5.93
C SER A 50 -7.81 5.87 5.00
N LYS A 51 -8.86 6.62 4.69
CA LYS A 51 -8.75 7.85 3.90
C LYS A 51 -7.82 8.86 4.58
N ASP A 52 -7.92 9.03 5.90
CA ASP A 52 -7.11 10.00 6.64
C ASP A 52 -5.60 9.68 6.55
N THR A 53 -5.24 8.40 6.67
CA THR A 53 -3.85 7.97 6.50
C THR A 53 -3.39 8.16 5.05
N TYR A 54 -4.27 7.89 4.09
CA TYR A 54 -3.97 8.07 2.66
C TYR A 54 -3.74 9.53 2.33
N ASP A 55 -4.56 10.44 2.82
CA ASP A 55 -4.44 11.89 2.59
C ASP A 55 -3.21 12.47 3.32
N SER A 56 -2.85 11.92 4.49
CA SER A 56 -1.67 12.35 5.26
C SER A 56 -0.32 11.91 4.67
N LEU A 57 -0.29 10.81 3.91
CA LEU A 57 0.92 10.33 3.25
C LEU A 57 1.35 11.32 2.14
N GLN A 58 2.63 11.64 2.02
CA GLN A 58 3.14 12.45 0.89
C GLN A 58 3.91 11.56 -0.09
N VAL A 59 3.24 10.54 -0.63
CA VAL A 59 3.85 9.59 -1.56
C VAL A 59 3.16 9.67 -2.93
N PRO A 60 3.88 9.42 -4.04
CA PRO A 60 3.34 9.57 -5.38
C PRO A 60 2.19 8.60 -5.66
N THR A 61 1.24 9.04 -6.47
CA THR A 61 0.14 8.21 -6.98
C THR A 61 0.63 7.33 -8.14
N GLU A 62 0.20 6.07 -8.18
CA GLU A 62 0.45 5.15 -9.32
C GLU A 62 -0.49 5.43 -10.50
#